data_AF-X6LDU8-F1
#
_entry.id   AF-X6LDU8-F1
#
_cell.length_a   1.000
_cell.length_b   1.000
_cell.length_c   1.000
_cell.angle_alpha   90.00
_cell.angle_beta   90.00
_cell.angle_gamma   90.00
#
_symmetry.space_group_name_H-M   'P 1'
#
loop_
_entity.id
_entity.type
_entity.pdbx_description
1 polymer ?
#
loop_
_entity_poly.entity_id
_entity_poly.type
_entity_poly.pdbx_seq_one_letter_code
_entity_poly.pdbx_strand_id
1 'polypeptide(L)'
;MNPSHPIDSVYFPHLTFQEWFAAHYLVNCLYQSNKTKKHKKVRFILINEQLTPKYSVMIPFMAGILYSNIENGKDPSGSGLLYFWKLLHLSPPQLIPIYQMMFFLRCLDTCKADTESPFLSSQLRDCHKVLIHSFKLWLVAWINFDKNQFYDYEFYIFEKVYNKNFTDMMEMYSLTLQYVLVHPDIHSCVIDQLTQLKRKQLRYSPPDLFPCLYIFRKTSNIAVQYFELLLRRDEHYYCDNILKKSTKDQLDDAIKILINALSEKDIHESAARLLFYNESKLNEKQAKYIFPILRFNCGKHEDLCRKLLASIAVKLGGEYLEDVFNICLNIRTTFNFGYEFKILLIKMHEGERSEDVFQHLINGLDDPITDFRGLCARVLAEISMKLKEEHLNIALRCLSRRNLSMKLNEEKLQYSFQCLIDGLKDKNRSTREECAKMLVELSMKWNQ
;
A
#
# COMPACT_ATOMS: atom_id res chain seq x y z
N MET A 1 17.40 -12.14 -24.74
CA MET A 1 16.49 -12.95 -23.91
C MET A 1 15.81 -12.00 -22.94
N ASN A 2 14.49 -11.84 -23.05
CA ASN A 2 13.71 -10.87 -22.29
C ASN A 2 13.26 -11.54 -20.97
N PRO A 3 13.64 -11.05 -19.78
CA PRO A 3 13.36 -11.73 -18.50
C PRO A 3 11.92 -11.50 -18.00
N SER A 4 11.01 -11.05 -18.87
CA SER A 4 9.64 -10.65 -18.52
C SER A 4 8.60 -11.78 -18.62
N HIS A 5 8.99 -13.03 -18.89
CA HIS A 5 8.06 -14.15 -18.91
C HIS A 5 8.07 -14.88 -17.57
N PRO A 6 6.90 -15.24 -17.00
CA PRO A 6 6.85 -16.07 -15.80
C PRO A 6 7.56 -17.41 -16.08
N ILE A 7 8.54 -17.76 -15.24
CA ILE A 7 9.39 -18.96 -15.40
C ILE A 7 8.69 -20.22 -14.87
N ASP A 8 7.49 -20.11 -14.31
CA ASP A 8 6.79 -21.26 -13.75
C ASP A 8 5.98 -21.98 -14.84
N SER A 9 6.24 -23.29 -14.97
CA SER A 9 5.32 -24.26 -15.57
C SER A 9 3.90 -23.89 -15.15
N VAL A 10 2.96 -23.78 -16.10
CA VAL A 10 1.57 -23.38 -15.84
C VAL A 10 0.94 -24.40 -14.90
N TYR A 11 1.09 -24.18 -13.60
CA TYR A 11 0.48 -24.96 -12.55
C TYR A 11 -1.00 -24.61 -12.60
N PHE A 12 -1.85 -25.58 -12.95
CA PHE A 12 -3.30 -25.45 -12.98
C PHE A 12 -3.86 -26.05 -11.68
N PRO A 13 -3.93 -25.30 -10.56
CA PRO A 13 -4.37 -25.84 -9.26
C PRO A 13 -5.86 -26.24 -9.20
N HIS A 14 -6.60 -26.23 -10.31
CA HIS A 14 -8.07 -26.35 -10.30
C HIS A 14 -8.66 -27.34 -11.30
N LEU A 15 -7.87 -27.96 -12.18
CA LEU A 15 -8.39 -28.99 -13.07
C LEU A 15 -8.30 -30.35 -12.38
N THR A 16 -9.43 -31.02 -12.26
CA THR A 16 -9.44 -32.45 -11.96
C THR A 16 -8.72 -33.21 -13.08
N PHE A 17 -8.12 -34.36 -12.75
CA PHE A 17 -7.53 -35.26 -13.75
C PHE A 17 -8.51 -35.57 -14.90
N GLN A 18 -9.80 -35.66 -14.58
CA GLN A 18 -10.87 -35.90 -15.55
C GLN A 18 -11.03 -34.74 -16.54
N GLU A 19 -11.03 -33.48 -16.08
CA GLU A 19 -11.14 -32.31 -16.95
C GLU A 19 -9.89 -32.14 -17.82
N TRP A 20 -8.71 -32.39 -17.26
CA TRP A 20 -7.46 -32.40 -18.02
C TRP A 20 -7.49 -33.44 -19.15
N PHE A 21 -7.86 -34.68 -18.83
CA PHE A 21 -7.94 -35.76 -19.81
C PHE A 21 -9.03 -35.48 -20.86
N ALA A 22 -10.17 -34.96 -20.45
CA ALA A 22 -11.26 -34.59 -21.34
C ALA A 22 -10.85 -33.49 -22.33
N ALA A 23 -10.12 -32.47 -21.89
CA ALA A 23 -9.64 -31.43 -22.80
C ALA A 23 -8.66 -31.95 -23.85
N HIS A 24 -7.70 -32.82 -23.47
CA HIS A 24 -6.82 -33.51 -24.43
C HIS A 24 -7.61 -34.36 -25.42
N TYR A 25 -8.60 -35.10 -24.93
CA TYR A 25 -9.49 -35.88 -25.79
C TYR A 25 -10.25 -34.99 -26.78
N LEU A 26 -10.79 -33.86 -26.33
CA LEU A 26 -11.52 -32.92 -27.19
C LEU A 26 -10.61 -32.26 -28.23
N VAL A 27 -9.38 -31.89 -27.87
CA VAL A 27 -8.37 -31.38 -28.82
C VAL A 27 -8.06 -32.44 -29.88
N ASN A 28 -7.85 -33.70 -29.49
CA ASN A 28 -7.65 -34.79 -30.45
C ASN A 28 -8.87 -35.00 -31.37
N CYS A 29 -10.08 -34.75 -30.86
CA CYS A 29 -11.30 -34.81 -31.69
C CYS A 29 -11.39 -33.66 -32.70
N LEU A 30 -10.79 -32.49 -32.42
CA LEU A 30 -10.76 -31.36 -33.37
C LEU A 30 -9.90 -31.65 -34.60
N TYR A 31 -8.81 -32.41 -34.44
CA TYR A 31 -7.95 -32.81 -35.55
C TYR A 31 -8.53 -33.96 -36.41
N GLN A 32 -9.62 -34.59 -35.99
CA GLN A 32 -10.28 -35.64 -36.78
C GLN A 32 -11.07 -35.04 -37.95
N SER A 33 -11.34 -35.86 -38.97
CA SER A 33 -12.17 -35.46 -40.11
C SER A 33 -13.55 -34.93 -39.65
N ASN A 34 -14.00 -33.85 -40.29
CA ASN A 34 -15.30 -33.19 -40.02
C ASN A 34 -16.52 -34.11 -40.20
N LYS A 35 -16.35 -35.26 -40.87
CA LYS A 35 -17.39 -36.29 -41.05
C LYS A 35 -17.61 -37.13 -39.78
N THR A 36 -16.63 -37.19 -38.88
CA THR A 36 -16.68 -38.06 -37.69
C THR A 36 -17.70 -37.54 -36.66
N LYS A 37 -18.37 -38.48 -35.96
CA LYS A 37 -19.28 -38.13 -34.85
C LYS A 37 -18.56 -37.37 -33.73
N LYS A 38 -17.28 -37.72 -33.47
CA LYS A 38 -16.42 -37.09 -32.46
C LYS A 38 -16.14 -35.62 -32.78
N HIS A 39 -15.70 -35.32 -34.01
CA HIS A 39 -15.51 -33.94 -34.44
C HIS A 39 -16.82 -33.14 -34.36
N LYS A 40 -17.94 -33.70 -34.85
CA LYS A 40 -19.25 -33.02 -34.77
C LYS A 40 -19.64 -32.67 -33.33
N LYS A 41 -19.33 -33.55 -32.37
CA LYS A 41 -19.58 -33.31 -30.95
C LYS A 41 -18.74 -32.17 -30.38
N VAL A 42 -17.43 -32.14 -30.62
CA VAL A 42 -16.59 -31.04 -30.12
C VAL A 42 -16.95 -29.71 -30.77
N ARG A 43 -17.32 -29.71 -32.06
CA ARG A 43 -17.87 -28.52 -32.73
C ARG A 43 -19.15 -28.03 -32.07
N PHE A 44 -20.06 -28.93 -31.71
CA PHE A 44 -21.28 -28.57 -31.00
C PHE A 44 -20.97 -27.95 -29.62
N ILE A 45 -20.03 -28.53 -28.88
CA ILE A 45 -19.59 -28.02 -27.58
C ILE A 45 -19.04 -26.59 -27.69
N LEU A 46 -18.11 -26.36 -28.62
CA LEU A 46 -17.47 -25.05 -28.80
C LEU A 46 -18.45 -23.96 -29.26
N ILE A 47 -19.47 -24.32 -30.04
CA ILE A 47 -20.46 -23.34 -30.53
C ILE A 47 -21.57 -23.11 -29.50
N ASN A 48 -22.12 -24.16 -28.91
CA ASN A 48 -23.39 -24.08 -28.17
C ASN A 48 -23.23 -24.26 -26.65
N GLU A 49 -22.14 -24.87 -26.17
CA GLU A 49 -21.98 -25.23 -24.75
C GLU A 49 -20.78 -24.54 -24.09
N GLN A 50 -20.12 -23.60 -24.77
CA GLN A 50 -18.83 -23.03 -24.33
C GLN A 50 -18.87 -22.33 -22.96
N LEU A 51 -20.01 -21.75 -22.58
CA LEU A 51 -20.18 -21.07 -21.28
C LEU A 51 -20.84 -21.94 -20.20
N THR A 52 -21.18 -23.19 -20.51
CA THR A 52 -21.69 -24.09 -19.47
C THR A 52 -20.58 -24.32 -18.43
N PRO A 53 -20.90 -24.43 -17.13
CA PRO A 53 -19.88 -24.60 -16.08
C PRO A 53 -18.90 -25.75 -16.35
N LYS A 54 -19.41 -26.82 -16.98
CA LYS A 54 -18.60 -27.98 -17.37
C LYS A 54 -17.51 -27.62 -18.38
N TYR A 55 -17.83 -26.92 -19.47
CA TYR A 55 -16.87 -26.67 -20.54
C TYR A 55 -16.14 -25.34 -20.42
N SER A 56 -16.67 -24.38 -19.68
CA SER A 56 -16.05 -23.05 -19.50
C SER A 56 -14.71 -23.11 -18.76
N VAL A 57 -14.43 -24.21 -18.05
CA VAL A 57 -13.13 -24.49 -17.41
C VAL A 57 -12.19 -25.23 -18.37
N MET A 58 -12.70 -26.19 -19.15
CA MET A 58 -11.89 -27.01 -20.06
C MET A 58 -11.45 -26.27 -21.33
N ILE A 59 -12.30 -25.41 -21.90
CA ILE A 59 -12.03 -24.81 -23.22
C ILE A 59 -10.80 -23.88 -23.22
N PRO A 60 -10.57 -23.01 -22.22
CA PRO A 60 -9.32 -22.26 -22.13
C PRO A 60 -8.09 -23.17 -22.10
N PHE A 61 -8.18 -24.33 -21.46
CA PHE A 61 -7.10 -25.30 -21.44
C PHE A 61 -6.90 -25.97 -22.82
N MET A 62 -7.97 -26.24 -23.56
CA MET A 62 -7.87 -26.67 -24.96
C MET A 62 -7.10 -25.66 -25.82
N ALA A 63 -7.34 -24.36 -25.65
CA ALA A 63 -6.60 -23.31 -26.36
C ALA A 63 -5.09 -23.38 -26.06
N GLY A 64 -4.73 -23.56 -24.79
CA GLY A 64 -3.33 -23.73 -24.37
C GLY A 64 -2.66 -24.99 -24.95
N ILE A 65 -3.36 -26.14 -25.00
CA ILE A 65 -2.84 -27.35 -25.65
C ILE A 65 -2.61 -27.09 -27.14
N LEU A 66 -3.58 -26.47 -27.82
CA LEU A 66 -3.49 -26.16 -29.24
C LEU A 66 -2.33 -25.21 -29.52
N TYR A 67 -2.14 -24.18 -28.71
CA TYR A 67 -0.98 -23.28 -28.78
C TYR A 67 0.34 -24.02 -28.58
N SER A 68 0.43 -24.89 -27.56
CA SER A 68 1.61 -25.69 -27.27
C SER A 68 1.95 -26.68 -28.40
N ASN A 69 0.95 -27.18 -29.14
CA ASN A 69 1.19 -27.99 -30.32
C ASN A 69 1.89 -27.21 -31.44
N ILE A 70 1.63 -25.90 -31.57
CA ILE A 70 2.36 -25.03 -32.51
C ILE A 70 3.80 -24.85 -32.02
N GLU A 71 3.96 -24.46 -30.75
CA GLU A 71 5.27 -24.21 -30.12
C GLU A 71 6.20 -25.43 -30.20
N ASN A 72 5.64 -26.64 -30.06
CA ASN A 72 6.40 -27.90 -30.15
C ASN A 72 6.48 -28.49 -31.57
N GLY A 73 5.98 -27.79 -32.60
CA GLY A 73 6.04 -28.22 -34.00
C GLY A 73 5.12 -29.39 -34.38
N LYS A 74 4.17 -29.77 -33.52
CA LYS A 74 3.15 -30.79 -33.82
C LYS A 74 2.07 -30.28 -34.80
N ASP A 75 1.74 -29.00 -34.73
CA ASP A 75 0.91 -28.29 -35.71
C ASP A 75 1.59 -26.97 -36.10
N PRO A 76 2.65 -27.01 -36.92
CA PRO A 76 3.44 -25.82 -37.25
C PRO A 76 2.62 -24.77 -38.03
N SER A 77 1.50 -25.17 -38.64
CA SER A 77 0.60 -24.26 -39.35
C SER A 77 -0.33 -23.48 -38.42
N GLY A 78 -0.53 -23.97 -37.19
CA GLY A 78 -1.55 -23.46 -36.27
C GLY A 78 -2.98 -23.67 -36.74
N SER A 79 -3.22 -24.58 -37.70
CA SER A 79 -4.53 -24.85 -38.28
C SER A 79 -5.56 -25.27 -37.22
N GLY A 80 -5.16 -26.05 -36.22
CA GLY A 80 -6.02 -26.49 -35.13
C GLY A 80 -6.47 -25.34 -34.24
N LEU A 81 -5.55 -24.47 -33.81
CA LEU A 81 -5.87 -23.29 -33.00
C LEU A 81 -6.72 -22.29 -33.79
N LEU A 82 -6.40 -22.07 -35.06
CA LEU A 82 -7.17 -21.16 -35.91
C LEU A 82 -8.60 -21.66 -36.11
N TYR A 83 -8.78 -22.96 -36.36
CA TYR A 83 -10.09 -23.56 -36.49
C TYR A 83 -10.88 -23.48 -35.18
N PHE A 84 -10.21 -23.72 -34.04
CA PHE A 84 -10.79 -23.53 -32.72
C PHE A 84 -11.34 -22.11 -32.52
N TRP A 85 -10.55 -21.06 -32.82
CA TRP A 85 -11.02 -19.67 -32.73
C TRP A 85 -12.21 -19.39 -33.63
N LYS A 86 -12.21 -19.89 -34.88
CA LYS A 86 -13.36 -19.78 -35.78
C LYS A 86 -14.62 -20.39 -35.17
N LEU A 87 -14.51 -21.54 -34.51
CA LEU A 87 -15.66 -22.18 -33.86
C LEU A 87 -16.19 -21.38 -32.66
N LEU A 88 -15.32 -20.82 -31.82
CA LEU A 88 -15.74 -19.97 -30.69
C LEU A 88 -16.48 -18.71 -31.14
N HIS A 89 -16.09 -18.13 -32.27
CA HIS A 89 -16.74 -16.95 -32.84
C HIS A 89 -18.08 -17.25 -33.53
N LEU A 90 -18.40 -18.51 -33.82
CA LEU A 90 -19.70 -18.90 -34.38
C LEU A 90 -20.80 -19.01 -33.31
N SER A 91 -20.45 -18.92 -32.03
CA SER A 91 -21.43 -18.99 -30.96
C SER A 91 -22.44 -17.84 -31.01
N PRO A 92 -23.71 -18.10 -30.67
CA PRO A 92 -24.71 -17.05 -30.62
C PRO A 92 -24.29 -15.98 -29.58
N PRO A 93 -24.55 -14.69 -29.87
CA PRO A 93 -24.30 -13.61 -28.93
C PRO A 93 -24.95 -13.89 -27.58
N GLN A 94 -24.19 -13.71 -26.51
CA GLN A 94 -24.70 -13.91 -25.15
C GLN A 94 -25.49 -12.70 -24.69
N LEU A 95 -26.47 -12.95 -23.80
CA LEU A 95 -27.31 -11.90 -23.23
C LEU A 95 -26.50 -10.89 -22.42
N ILE A 96 -25.36 -11.32 -21.88
CA ILE A 96 -24.41 -10.47 -21.16
C ILE A 96 -23.02 -10.60 -21.81
N PRO A 97 -22.64 -9.68 -22.72
CA PRO A 97 -21.43 -9.77 -23.53
C PRO A 97 -20.12 -9.92 -22.75
N ILE A 98 -20.07 -9.43 -21.51
CA ILE A 98 -18.84 -9.46 -20.70
C ILE A 98 -18.38 -10.88 -20.36
N TYR A 99 -19.30 -11.81 -20.08
CA TYR A 99 -18.92 -13.20 -19.76
C TYR A 99 -18.25 -13.88 -20.95
N GLN A 100 -18.75 -13.61 -22.16
CA GLN A 100 -18.16 -14.13 -23.39
C GLN A 100 -16.78 -13.52 -23.65
N MET A 101 -16.62 -12.21 -23.43
CA MET A 101 -15.32 -11.54 -23.54
C MET A 101 -14.31 -12.12 -22.54
N MET A 102 -14.68 -12.24 -21.26
CA MET A 102 -13.81 -12.82 -20.24
C MET A 102 -13.43 -14.27 -20.54
N PHE A 103 -14.36 -15.05 -21.08
CA PHE A 103 -14.08 -16.40 -21.54
C PHE A 103 -13.05 -16.44 -22.69
N PHE A 104 -13.18 -15.57 -23.69
CA PHE A 104 -12.21 -15.45 -24.77
C PHE A 104 -10.84 -15.00 -24.26
N LEU A 105 -10.79 -14.07 -23.30
CA LEU A 105 -9.53 -13.62 -22.71
C LEU A 105 -8.83 -14.72 -21.94
N ARG A 106 -9.55 -15.62 -21.26
CA ARG A 106 -8.95 -16.79 -20.63
C ARG A 106 -8.34 -17.75 -21.66
N CYS A 107 -8.99 -17.93 -22.81
CA CYS A 107 -8.43 -18.72 -23.91
C CYS A 107 -7.19 -18.04 -24.52
N LEU A 108 -7.20 -16.72 -24.62
CA LEU A 108 -6.07 -15.94 -25.10
C LEU A 108 -4.90 -15.96 -24.10
N ASP A 109 -5.19 -15.92 -22.80
CA ASP A 109 -4.20 -15.95 -21.73
C ASP A 109 -3.44 -17.27 -21.71
N THR A 110 -4.12 -18.40 -21.89
CA THR A 110 -3.47 -19.71 -22.03
C THR A 110 -2.65 -19.83 -23.32
N CYS A 111 -2.92 -18.97 -24.31
CA CYS A 111 -2.09 -18.75 -25.50
C CYS A 111 -1.02 -17.66 -25.28
N LYS A 112 -0.68 -17.35 -24.02
CA LYS A 112 0.31 -16.35 -23.60
C LYS A 112 0.03 -14.92 -24.09
N ALA A 113 -1.21 -14.63 -24.49
CA ALA A 113 -1.62 -13.37 -25.13
C ALA A 113 -0.70 -12.95 -26.29
N ASP A 114 -0.16 -13.93 -27.02
CA ASP A 114 0.92 -13.69 -27.96
C ASP A 114 0.41 -13.09 -29.28
N THR A 115 0.77 -11.84 -29.55
CA THR A 115 0.37 -11.09 -30.75
C THR A 115 1.46 -10.97 -31.79
N GLU A 116 2.70 -11.35 -31.48
CA GLU A 116 3.88 -11.00 -32.29
C GLU A 116 4.80 -12.18 -32.63
N SER A 117 4.64 -13.34 -31.99
CA SER A 117 5.54 -14.46 -32.22
C SER A 117 5.57 -14.89 -33.70
N PRO A 118 6.77 -15.11 -34.27
CA PRO A 118 6.92 -15.43 -35.68
C PRO A 118 6.43 -16.84 -36.01
N PHE A 119 6.38 -17.74 -35.04
CA PHE A 119 5.89 -19.11 -35.25
C PHE A 119 4.35 -19.19 -35.34
N LEU A 120 3.63 -18.13 -34.95
CA LEU A 120 2.20 -18.03 -35.20
C LEU A 120 1.95 -17.65 -36.67
N SER A 121 0.90 -18.19 -37.27
CA SER A 121 0.46 -17.72 -38.58
C SER A 121 -0.05 -16.28 -38.48
N SER A 122 -0.01 -15.52 -39.59
CA SER A 122 -0.54 -14.15 -39.63
C SER A 122 -1.99 -14.08 -39.15
N GLN A 123 -2.83 -15.03 -39.59
CA GLN A 123 -4.24 -15.11 -39.21
C GLN A 123 -4.45 -15.30 -37.70
N LEU A 124 -3.58 -16.07 -37.03
CA LEU A 124 -3.64 -16.24 -35.58
C LEU A 124 -3.22 -14.97 -34.84
N ARG A 125 -2.14 -14.31 -35.28
CA ARG A 125 -1.73 -13.01 -34.72
C ARG A 125 -2.84 -11.98 -34.87
N ASP A 126 -3.48 -11.92 -36.04
CA ASP A 126 -4.61 -11.00 -36.29
C ASP A 126 -5.79 -11.29 -35.36
N CYS A 127 -6.13 -12.57 -35.15
CA CYS A 127 -7.16 -12.98 -34.21
C CYS A 127 -6.85 -12.54 -32.77
N HIS A 128 -5.63 -12.78 -32.29
CA HIS A 128 -5.20 -12.35 -30.96
C HIS A 128 -5.22 -10.82 -30.83
N LYS A 129 -4.74 -10.08 -31.84
CA LYS A 129 -4.78 -8.61 -31.88
C LYS A 129 -6.20 -8.06 -31.81
N VAL A 130 -7.16 -8.66 -32.52
CA VAL A 130 -8.57 -8.27 -32.45
C VAL A 130 -9.16 -8.47 -31.06
N LEU A 131 -8.82 -9.57 -30.36
CA LEU A 131 -9.27 -9.81 -28.99
C LEU A 131 -8.66 -8.81 -28.00
N ILE A 132 -7.34 -8.55 -28.08
CA ILE A 132 -6.68 -7.53 -27.27
C ILE A 132 -7.29 -6.15 -27.52
N HIS A 133 -7.51 -5.78 -28.78
CA HIS A 133 -8.14 -4.51 -29.14
C HIS A 133 -9.56 -4.40 -28.59
N SER A 134 -10.35 -5.47 -28.71
CA SER A 134 -11.71 -5.50 -28.17
C SER A 134 -11.69 -5.32 -26.66
N PHE A 135 -10.83 -6.04 -25.94
CA PHE A 135 -10.68 -5.88 -24.50
C PHE A 135 -10.19 -4.49 -24.11
N LYS A 136 -9.31 -3.87 -24.90
CA LYS A 136 -8.91 -2.48 -24.72
C LYS A 136 -10.12 -1.55 -24.72
N LEU A 137 -11.04 -1.71 -25.68
CA LEU A 137 -12.27 -0.90 -25.74
C LEU A 137 -13.17 -1.12 -24.51
N TRP A 138 -13.27 -2.36 -24.03
CA TRP A 138 -13.98 -2.66 -22.78
C TRP A 138 -13.34 -2.02 -21.57
N LEU A 139 -12.00 -2.08 -21.44
CA LEU A 139 -11.27 -1.42 -20.37
C LEU A 139 -11.45 0.09 -20.44
N VAL A 140 -11.34 0.70 -21.62
CA VAL A 140 -11.62 2.13 -21.77
C VAL A 140 -13.05 2.43 -21.35
N ALA A 141 -14.05 1.67 -21.80
CA ALA A 141 -15.45 1.92 -21.45
C ALA A 141 -15.74 1.75 -19.96
N TRP A 142 -15.08 0.79 -19.31
CA TRP A 142 -15.18 0.52 -17.88
C TRP A 142 -14.48 1.60 -17.05
N ILE A 143 -13.25 1.92 -17.43
CA ILE A 143 -12.43 2.94 -16.77
C ILE A 143 -12.99 4.35 -17.03
N ASN A 144 -13.65 4.57 -18.18
CA ASN A 144 -13.96 5.87 -18.78
C ASN A 144 -14.33 6.93 -17.74
N PHE A 145 -13.31 7.70 -17.37
CA PHE A 145 -13.35 8.74 -16.35
C PHE A 145 -14.09 10.01 -16.79
N ASP A 146 -14.54 10.07 -18.04
CA ASP A 146 -15.28 11.22 -18.60
C ASP A 146 -16.79 11.10 -18.46
N LYS A 147 -17.27 10.00 -17.89
CA LYS A 147 -18.69 9.79 -17.62
C LYS A 147 -19.08 10.61 -16.39
N ASN A 148 -19.20 11.93 -16.54
CA ASN A 148 -20.19 12.81 -15.91
C ASN A 148 -19.74 14.28 -15.91
N GLN A 149 -20.23 15.04 -16.89
CA GLN A 149 -20.71 16.40 -16.62
C GLN A 149 -22.20 16.58 -16.90
N PHE A 150 -22.89 15.61 -17.52
CA PHE A 150 -24.31 15.71 -17.84
C PHE A 150 -24.94 14.30 -17.78
N TYR A 151 -26.13 14.18 -17.16
CA TYR A 151 -27.05 13.02 -17.04
C TYR A 151 -27.11 12.30 -15.67
N ASP A 152 -28.25 12.52 -14.98
CA ASP A 152 -28.39 12.40 -13.52
C ASP A 152 -29.34 11.27 -13.05
N TYR A 153 -29.72 10.29 -13.88
CA TYR A 153 -30.59 9.19 -13.37
C TYR A 153 -30.49 7.84 -14.10
N GLU A 154 -30.50 7.80 -15.43
CA GLU A 154 -30.34 6.53 -16.17
C GLU A 154 -28.92 5.95 -16.03
N PHE A 155 -27.94 6.82 -15.80
CA PHE A 155 -26.55 6.45 -15.56
C PHE A 155 -26.36 5.68 -14.26
N TYR A 156 -27.08 6.03 -13.18
CA TYR A 156 -26.96 5.38 -11.88
C TYR A 156 -27.36 3.89 -11.93
N ILE A 157 -28.31 3.53 -12.81
CA ILE A 157 -28.72 2.14 -13.03
C ILE A 157 -27.64 1.38 -13.84
N PHE A 158 -27.08 2.01 -14.88
CA PHE A 158 -25.99 1.42 -15.67
C PHE A 158 -24.72 1.22 -14.84
N GLU A 159 -24.32 2.22 -14.07
CA GLU A 159 -23.16 2.21 -13.17
C GLU A 159 -23.28 1.08 -12.15
N LYS A 160 -24.40 1.01 -11.42
CA LYS A 160 -24.56 0.05 -10.32
C LYS A 160 -24.65 -1.41 -10.78
N VAL A 161 -25.23 -1.66 -11.97
CA VAL A 161 -25.40 -3.02 -12.50
C VAL A 161 -24.17 -3.48 -13.28
N TYR A 162 -23.56 -2.63 -14.12
CA TYR A 162 -22.44 -3.05 -14.96
C TYR A 162 -21.08 -2.92 -14.27
N ASN A 163 -20.82 -1.88 -13.47
CA ASN A 163 -19.50 -1.74 -12.83
C ASN A 163 -19.29 -2.80 -11.76
N LYS A 164 -20.31 -3.10 -10.96
CA LYS A 164 -20.22 -4.16 -9.96
C LYS A 164 -19.94 -5.51 -10.62
N ASN A 165 -20.68 -5.85 -11.67
CA ASN A 165 -20.46 -7.10 -12.41
C ASN A 165 -19.08 -7.17 -13.05
N PHE A 166 -18.57 -6.09 -13.65
CA PHE A 166 -17.24 -6.10 -14.27
C PHE A 166 -16.12 -6.19 -13.22
N THR A 167 -16.24 -5.44 -12.12
CA THR A 167 -15.32 -5.52 -10.98
C THR A 167 -15.26 -6.94 -10.41
N ASP A 168 -16.40 -7.51 -10.04
CA ASP A 168 -16.48 -8.85 -9.44
C ASP A 168 -15.89 -9.89 -10.41
N MET A 169 -16.17 -9.74 -11.71
CA MET A 169 -15.61 -10.61 -12.76
C MET A 169 -14.10 -10.46 -12.89
N MET A 170 -13.59 -9.23 -12.96
CA MET A 170 -12.17 -9.02 -13.09
C MET A 170 -11.41 -9.48 -11.84
N GLU A 171 -11.95 -9.29 -10.65
CA GLU A 171 -11.38 -9.85 -9.42
C GLU A 171 -11.35 -11.39 -9.49
N MET A 172 -12.46 -12.01 -9.87
CA MET A 172 -12.59 -13.47 -10.05
C MET A 172 -11.57 -14.02 -11.04
N TYR A 173 -11.33 -13.34 -12.16
CA TYR A 173 -10.44 -13.81 -13.22
C TYR A 173 -9.03 -13.25 -13.19
N SER A 174 -8.72 -12.27 -12.33
CA SER A 174 -7.41 -11.61 -12.24
C SER A 174 -6.25 -12.58 -12.05
N LEU A 175 -6.46 -13.67 -11.31
CA LEU A 175 -5.46 -14.72 -11.10
C LEU A 175 -5.21 -15.59 -12.34
N THR A 176 -6.19 -15.64 -13.25
CA THR A 176 -6.16 -16.45 -14.47
C THR A 176 -5.79 -15.67 -15.74
N LEU A 177 -5.66 -14.35 -15.66
CA LEU A 177 -5.30 -13.48 -16.78
C LEU A 177 -3.85 -12.98 -16.64
N GLN A 178 -2.89 -13.91 -16.56
CA GLN A 178 -1.50 -13.59 -16.23
C GLN A 178 -0.75 -12.89 -17.37
N TYR A 179 -1.05 -13.24 -18.61
CA TYR A 179 -0.41 -12.72 -19.81
C TYR A 179 -1.18 -11.55 -20.41
N VAL A 180 -2.52 -11.61 -20.40
CA VAL A 180 -3.38 -10.57 -20.94
C VAL A 180 -3.22 -9.26 -20.17
N LEU A 181 -3.19 -9.30 -18.83
CA LEU A 181 -3.10 -8.09 -18.01
C LEU A 181 -1.74 -7.40 -18.07
N VAL A 182 -0.68 -8.13 -18.47
CA VAL A 182 0.67 -7.59 -18.66
C VAL A 182 0.98 -7.30 -20.13
N HIS A 183 0.03 -7.53 -21.04
CA HIS A 183 0.21 -7.26 -22.47
C HIS A 183 0.51 -5.77 -22.70
N PRO A 184 1.53 -5.41 -23.50
CA PRO A 184 1.94 -4.01 -23.69
C PRO A 184 0.80 -3.07 -24.09
N ASP A 185 -0.07 -3.47 -25.02
CA ASP A 185 -1.20 -2.64 -25.45
C ASP A 185 -2.24 -2.39 -24.34
N ILE A 186 -2.47 -3.40 -23.49
CA ILE A 186 -3.40 -3.29 -22.36
C ILE A 186 -2.79 -2.40 -21.28
N HIS A 187 -1.52 -2.62 -20.97
CA HIS A 187 -0.78 -1.81 -20.01
C HIS A 187 -0.69 -0.34 -20.45
N SER A 188 -0.36 -0.09 -21.73
CA SER A 188 -0.36 1.26 -22.32
C SER A 188 -1.74 1.91 -22.22
N CYS A 189 -2.80 1.16 -22.55
CA CYS A 189 -4.17 1.66 -22.42
C CYS A 189 -4.49 2.11 -21.00
N VAL A 190 -4.15 1.30 -19.99
CA VAL A 190 -4.42 1.66 -18.58
C VAL A 190 -3.61 2.90 -18.17
N ILE A 191 -2.34 2.99 -18.58
CA ILE A 191 -1.51 4.19 -18.35
C ILE A 191 -2.10 5.42 -19.02
N ASP A 192 -2.57 5.31 -20.26
CA ASP A 192 -3.19 6.41 -21.00
C ASP A 192 -4.44 6.90 -20.26
N GLN A 193 -5.27 5.98 -19.77
CA GLN A 193 -6.45 6.33 -18.98
C GLN A 193 -6.06 7.01 -17.65
N LEU A 194 -5.07 6.48 -16.92
CA LEU A 194 -4.57 7.10 -15.69
C LEU A 194 -3.96 8.50 -15.93
N THR A 195 -3.27 8.67 -17.06
CA THR A 195 -2.69 9.97 -17.45
C THR A 195 -3.78 10.97 -17.79
N GLN A 196 -4.83 10.54 -18.50
CA GLN A 196 -6.01 11.38 -18.73
C GLN A 196 -6.68 11.78 -17.41
N LEU A 197 -6.75 10.86 -16.44
CA LEU A 197 -7.29 11.13 -15.11
C LEU A 197 -6.46 12.15 -14.33
N LYS A 198 -5.12 12.10 -14.43
CA LYS A 198 -4.21 13.11 -13.83
C LYS A 198 -4.47 14.51 -14.36
N ARG A 199 -4.86 14.66 -15.62
CA ARG A 199 -5.15 15.97 -16.24
C ARG A 199 -6.51 16.54 -15.85
N LYS A 200 -7.43 15.69 -15.36
CA LYS A 200 -8.79 16.10 -15.00
C LYS A 200 -8.88 16.42 -13.51
N GLN A 201 -9.31 17.65 -13.22
CA GLN A 201 -9.70 18.07 -11.88
C GLN A 201 -11.08 17.47 -11.59
N LEU A 202 -11.10 16.20 -11.15
CA LEU A 202 -12.34 15.58 -10.72
C LEU A 202 -12.78 16.19 -9.39
N ARG A 203 -14.06 16.58 -9.29
CA ARG A 203 -14.67 17.07 -8.05
C ARG A 203 -14.88 15.97 -7.00
N TYR A 204 -14.88 14.71 -7.42
CA TYR A 204 -15.12 13.56 -6.56
C TYR A 204 -14.10 12.48 -6.86
N SER A 205 -13.51 11.90 -5.81
CA SER A 205 -12.72 10.68 -5.89
C SER A 205 -13.68 9.49 -5.99
N PRO A 206 -13.71 8.76 -7.11
CA PRO A 206 -14.62 7.63 -7.24
C PRO A 206 -14.06 6.48 -6.38
N PRO A 207 -14.77 6.05 -5.31
CA PRO A 207 -14.35 4.91 -4.49
C PRO A 207 -14.19 3.62 -5.33
N ASP A 208 -14.88 3.57 -6.47
CA ASP A 208 -15.00 2.43 -7.36
C ASP A 208 -13.78 2.19 -8.27
N LEU A 209 -12.73 3.01 -8.17
CA LEU A 209 -11.49 2.82 -8.96
C LEU A 209 -10.53 1.79 -8.35
N PHE A 210 -10.70 1.50 -7.06
CA PHE A 210 -9.80 0.60 -6.34
C PHE A 210 -9.73 -0.82 -6.94
N PRO A 211 -10.85 -1.44 -7.36
CA PRO A 211 -10.83 -2.80 -7.91
C PRO A 211 -10.04 -2.90 -9.22
N CYS A 212 -10.20 -1.94 -10.15
CA CYS A 212 -9.40 -1.85 -11.39
C CYS A 212 -7.91 -1.99 -11.10
N LEU A 213 -7.45 -1.27 -10.08
CA LEU A 213 -6.02 -1.10 -9.81
C LEU A 213 -5.48 -2.21 -8.93
N TYR A 214 -6.36 -2.86 -8.15
CA TYR A 214 -6.04 -4.12 -7.49
C TYR A 214 -5.65 -5.19 -8.51
N ILE A 215 -6.36 -5.28 -9.63
CA ILE A 215 -6.09 -6.25 -10.71
C ILE A 215 -4.73 -5.98 -11.36
N PHE A 216 -4.40 -4.71 -11.63
CA PHE A 216 -3.13 -4.33 -12.26
C PHE A 216 -1.97 -4.21 -11.27
N ARG A 217 -2.17 -4.47 -9.97
CA ARG A 217 -1.12 -4.28 -8.94
C ARG A 217 0.12 -5.15 -9.15
N LYS A 218 0.01 -6.26 -9.87
CA LYS A 218 1.18 -7.09 -10.24
C LYS A 218 2.10 -6.40 -11.25
N THR A 219 1.62 -5.37 -11.94
CA THR A 219 2.46 -4.53 -12.81
C THR A 219 3.00 -3.36 -11.99
N SER A 220 4.32 -3.33 -11.78
CA SER A 220 4.98 -2.39 -10.86
C SER A 220 4.68 -0.92 -11.17
N ASN A 221 4.62 -0.57 -12.46
CA ASN A 221 4.50 0.81 -12.90
C ASN A 221 3.09 1.41 -12.68
N ILE A 222 2.03 0.61 -12.89
CA ILE A 222 0.64 1.12 -12.76
C ILE A 222 0.32 1.48 -11.31
N ALA A 223 0.71 0.63 -10.35
CA ALA A 223 0.44 0.88 -8.93
C ALA A 223 1.11 2.18 -8.43
N VAL A 224 2.36 2.42 -8.85
CA VAL A 224 3.15 3.62 -8.50
C VAL A 224 2.55 4.89 -9.14
N GLN A 225 2.18 4.83 -10.42
CA GLN A 225 1.54 5.98 -11.09
C GLN A 225 0.17 6.33 -10.49
N TYR A 226 -0.57 5.31 -10.05
CA TYR A 226 -1.86 5.52 -9.38
C TYR A 226 -1.68 6.07 -7.96
N PHE A 227 -0.68 5.59 -7.23
CA PHE A 227 -0.30 6.15 -5.95
C PHE A 227 -0.01 7.65 -6.06
N GLU A 228 0.78 8.08 -7.05
CA GLU A 228 1.05 9.50 -7.31
C GLU A 228 -0.23 10.30 -7.56
N LEU A 229 -1.15 9.73 -8.34
CA LEU A 229 -2.44 10.37 -8.63
C LEU A 229 -3.29 10.54 -7.36
N LEU A 230 -3.41 9.50 -6.55
CA LEU A 230 -4.18 9.53 -5.30
C LEU A 230 -3.58 10.52 -4.30
N LEU A 231 -2.25 10.55 -4.20
CA LEU A 231 -1.53 11.49 -3.35
C LEU A 231 -1.88 12.93 -3.72
N ARG A 232 -1.87 13.27 -5.03
CA ARG A 232 -2.27 14.60 -5.52
C ARG A 232 -3.73 14.96 -5.32
N ARG A 233 -4.58 13.97 -5.02
CA ARG A 233 -6.00 14.15 -4.72
C ARG A 233 -6.31 14.12 -3.24
N ASP A 234 -5.28 14.07 -2.40
CA ASP A 234 -5.43 13.98 -0.94
C ASP A 234 -6.15 12.71 -0.46
N GLU A 235 -6.02 11.61 -1.23
CA GLU A 235 -6.69 10.34 -0.96
C GLU A 235 -5.81 9.40 -0.10
N HIS A 236 -5.46 9.86 1.10
CA HIS A 236 -4.46 9.21 1.97
C HIS A 236 -4.80 7.77 2.33
N TYR A 237 -6.09 7.48 2.58
CA TYR A 237 -6.54 6.14 2.97
C TYR A 237 -6.17 5.09 1.93
N TYR A 238 -6.36 5.43 0.64
CA TYR A 238 -6.01 4.54 -0.46
C TYR A 238 -4.50 4.47 -0.68
N CYS A 239 -3.79 5.59 -0.52
CA CYS A 239 -2.33 5.62 -0.57
C CYS A 239 -1.69 4.69 0.46
N ASP A 240 -2.16 4.72 1.71
CA ASP A 240 -1.66 3.85 2.78
C ASP A 240 -1.95 2.37 2.48
N ASN A 241 -3.15 2.07 1.97
CA ASN A 241 -3.48 0.71 1.53
C ASN A 241 -2.57 0.22 0.41
N ILE A 242 -2.17 1.09 -0.54
CA ILE A 242 -1.19 0.74 -1.58
C ILE A 242 0.17 0.48 -0.92
N LEU A 243 0.68 1.38 -0.07
CA LEU A 243 1.99 1.22 0.60
C LEU A 243 2.08 -0.04 1.48
N LYS A 244 0.99 -0.44 2.14
CA LYS A 244 0.91 -1.71 2.91
C LYS A 244 1.02 -2.95 2.05
N LYS A 245 0.66 -2.82 0.79
CA LYS A 245 0.50 -3.88 -0.18
C LYS A 245 1.60 -3.87 -1.25
N SER A 246 2.39 -2.80 -1.39
CA SER A 246 3.47 -2.71 -2.37
C SER A 246 4.56 -3.76 -2.17
N THR A 247 5.13 -4.26 -3.27
CA THR A 247 6.41 -4.99 -3.23
C THR A 247 7.54 -4.04 -2.81
N LYS A 248 8.73 -4.58 -2.50
CA LYS A 248 9.89 -3.76 -2.12
C LYS A 248 10.23 -2.70 -3.17
N ASP A 249 10.24 -3.09 -4.45
CA ASP A 249 10.56 -2.18 -5.55
C ASP A 249 9.48 -1.10 -5.74
N GLN A 250 8.20 -1.49 -5.68
CA GLN A 250 7.07 -0.55 -5.73
C GLN A 250 7.09 0.44 -4.57
N LEU A 251 7.50 -0.03 -3.39
CA LEU A 251 7.60 0.79 -2.19
C LEU A 251 8.72 1.83 -2.33
N ASP A 252 9.88 1.44 -2.86
CA ASP A 252 10.98 2.38 -3.09
C ASP A 252 10.59 3.50 -4.07
N ASP A 253 9.84 3.17 -5.12
CA ASP A 253 9.34 4.18 -6.06
C ASP A 253 8.24 5.06 -5.46
N ALA A 254 7.32 4.48 -4.68
CA ALA A 254 6.30 5.25 -3.96
C ALA A 254 6.92 6.19 -2.92
N ILE A 255 7.99 5.76 -2.22
CA ILE A 255 8.74 6.61 -1.30
C ILE A 255 9.39 7.77 -2.05
N LYS A 256 10.00 7.55 -3.23
CA LYS A 256 10.55 8.66 -4.05
C LYS A 256 9.48 9.70 -4.38
N ILE A 257 8.26 9.26 -4.74
CA ILE A 257 7.13 10.15 -5.00
C ILE A 257 6.77 10.95 -3.75
N LEU A 258 6.64 10.29 -2.59
CA LEU A 258 6.37 10.97 -1.32
C LEU A 258 7.44 12.02 -0.98
N ILE A 259 8.71 11.72 -1.24
CA ILE A 259 9.80 12.65 -0.96
C ILE A 259 9.74 13.88 -1.86
N ASN A 260 9.46 13.69 -3.16
CA ASN A 260 9.25 14.81 -4.07
C ASN A 260 8.05 15.65 -3.62
N ALA A 261 6.97 15.00 -3.23
CA ALA A 261 5.75 15.63 -2.73
C ALA A 261 5.96 16.43 -1.43
N LEU A 262 6.90 16.03 -0.55
CA LEU A 262 7.27 16.81 0.63
C LEU A 262 7.79 18.22 0.28
N SER A 263 8.33 18.41 -0.92
CA SER A 263 8.84 19.70 -1.38
C SER A 263 7.75 20.56 -2.05
N GLU A 264 6.57 19.99 -2.30
CA GLU A 264 5.45 20.66 -2.95
C GLU A 264 4.50 21.25 -1.91
N LYS A 265 4.19 22.55 -2.03
CA LYS A 265 3.42 23.30 -1.02
C LYS A 265 2.03 22.70 -0.74
N ASP A 266 1.37 22.16 -1.76
CA ASP A 266 -0.04 21.76 -1.67
C ASP A 266 -0.25 20.32 -1.15
N ILE A 267 0.78 19.46 -1.22
CA ILE A 267 0.66 18.02 -0.89
C ILE A 267 1.65 17.55 0.19
N HIS A 268 2.46 18.46 0.73
CA HIS A 268 3.49 18.12 1.71
C HIS A 268 2.91 17.48 2.99
N GLU A 269 1.74 17.92 3.47
CA GLU A 269 1.09 17.36 4.67
C GLU A 269 0.69 15.91 4.46
N SER A 270 0.04 15.62 3.33
CA SER A 270 -0.37 14.29 2.88
C SER A 270 0.84 13.36 2.77
N ALA A 271 1.91 13.86 2.17
CA ALA A 271 3.15 13.13 2.03
C ALA A 271 3.81 12.85 3.39
N ALA A 272 3.86 13.85 4.28
CA ALA A 272 4.42 13.70 5.63
C ALA A 272 3.62 12.69 6.47
N ARG A 273 2.29 12.74 6.39
CA ARG A 273 1.39 11.80 7.07
C ARG A 273 1.63 10.36 6.62
N LEU A 274 1.71 10.13 5.31
CA LEU A 274 1.93 8.79 4.75
C LEU A 274 3.33 8.26 5.08
N LEU A 275 4.36 9.11 5.03
CA LEU A 275 5.72 8.76 5.45
C LEU A 275 5.78 8.44 6.94
N PHE A 276 5.09 9.19 7.79
CA PHE A 276 5.00 8.94 9.23
C PHE A 276 4.43 7.56 9.53
N TYR A 277 3.28 7.21 8.94
CA TYR A 277 2.68 5.89 9.16
C TYR A 277 3.49 4.73 8.56
N ASN A 278 4.42 5.02 7.64
CA ASN A 278 5.24 4.01 6.96
C ASN A 278 6.74 4.16 7.26
N GLU A 279 7.12 4.90 8.30
CA GLU A 279 8.52 5.24 8.61
C GLU A 279 9.40 4.01 8.91
N SER A 280 8.79 2.96 9.46
CA SER A 280 9.45 1.70 9.77
C SER A 280 10.00 1.04 8.51
N LYS A 281 9.37 1.29 7.35
CA LYS A 281 9.76 0.74 6.05
C LYS A 281 10.86 1.53 5.33
N LEU A 282 11.17 2.75 5.78
CA LEU A 282 12.25 3.55 5.19
C LEU A 282 13.60 2.90 5.45
N ASN A 283 14.45 2.74 4.44
CA ASN A 283 15.84 2.38 4.67
C ASN A 283 16.66 3.60 5.12
N GLU A 284 17.88 3.36 5.64
CA GLU A 284 18.75 4.41 6.16
C GLU A 284 19.07 5.49 5.11
N LYS A 285 19.29 5.09 3.85
CA LYS A 285 19.57 6.02 2.74
C LYS A 285 18.38 6.95 2.47
N GLN A 286 17.16 6.42 2.45
CA GLN A 286 15.93 7.18 2.29
C GLN A 286 15.72 8.14 3.47
N ALA A 287 15.90 7.66 4.70
CA ALA A 287 15.80 8.46 5.92
C ALA A 287 16.77 9.64 5.92
N LYS A 288 18.05 9.41 5.56
CA LYS A 288 19.07 10.47 5.41
C LYS A 288 18.70 11.51 4.35
N TYR A 289 18.11 11.08 3.23
CA TYR A 289 17.68 11.98 2.16
C TYR A 289 16.45 12.82 2.55
N ILE A 290 15.50 12.23 3.29
CA ILE A 290 14.28 12.92 3.77
C ILE A 290 14.60 13.96 4.84
N PHE A 291 15.56 13.67 5.72
CA PHE A 291 15.89 14.50 6.88
C PHE A 291 16.08 16.00 6.57
N PRO A 292 16.94 16.43 5.62
CA PRO A 292 17.12 17.86 5.32
C PRO A 292 15.85 18.53 4.77
N ILE A 293 15.02 17.80 4.02
CA ILE A 293 13.75 18.31 3.47
C ILE A 293 12.77 18.59 4.63
N LEU A 294 12.63 17.65 5.56
CA LEU A 294 11.81 17.84 6.74
C LEU A 294 12.33 18.96 7.65
N ARG A 295 13.66 19.02 7.86
CA ARG A 295 14.31 20.09 8.63
C ARG A 295 13.93 21.47 8.08
N PHE A 296 13.99 21.64 6.75
CA PHE A 296 13.60 22.90 6.10
C PHE A 296 12.10 23.22 6.27
N ASN A 297 11.24 22.20 6.20
CA ASN A 297 9.79 22.35 6.27
C ASN A 297 9.23 22.49 7.70
N CYS A 298 9.95 22.04 8.74
CA CYS A 298 9.50 22.08 10.14
C CYS A 298 9.21 23.49 10.69
N GLY A 299 9.80 24.53 10.08
CA GLY A 299 9.53 25.92 10.42
C GLY A 299 8.25 26.50 9.79
N LYS A 300 7.70 25.86 8.76
CA LYS A 300 6.55 26.38 7.98
C LYS A 300 5.26 25.58 8.18
N HIS A 301 5.38 24.30 8.53
CA HIS A 301 4.30 23.34 8.44
C HIS A 301 4.10 22.54 9.73
N GLU A 302 3.03 21.73 9.70
CA GLU A 302 2.34 21.06 10.80
C GLU A 302 3.20 20.21 11.77
N ASP A 303 2.57 19.93 12.92
CA ASP A 303 2.94 18.94 13.94
C ASP A 303 3.46 17.60 13.37
N LEU A 304 2.88 17.13 12.26
CA LEU A 304 3.26 15.86 11.62
C LEU A 304 4.68 15.86 11.04
N CYS A 305 5.13 16.95 10.39
CA CYS A 305 6.49 17.03 9.84
C CYS A 305 7.53 16.92 10.95
N ARG A 306 7.23 17.50 12.11
CA ARG A 306 8.14 17.47 13.27
C ARG A 306 8.15 16.11 13.95
N LYS A 307 7.00 15.45 14.07
CA LYS A 307 6.91 14.05 14.55
C LYS A 307 7.71 13.10 13.67
N LEU A 308 7.53 13.20 12.35
CA LEU A 308 8.30 12.42 11.39
C LEU A 308 9.80 12.75 11.45
N LEU A 309 10.18 14.03 11.57
CA LEU A 309 11.57 14.44 11.70
C LEU A 309 12.21 13.84 12.97
N ALA A 310 11.51 13.91 14.12
CA ALA A 310 11.98 13.33 15.37
C ALA A 310 12.14 11.81 15.28
N SER A 311 11.17 11.11 14.67
CA SER A 311 11.27 9.66 14.51
C SER A 311 12.42 9.25 13.57
N ILE A 312 12.61 9.97 12.45
CA ILE A 312 13.75 9.74 11.56
C ILE A 312 15.08 10.00 12.29
N ALA A 313 15.17 11.06 13.10
CA ALA A 313 16.37 11.33 13.89
C ALA A 313 16.68 10.21 14.89
N VAL A 314 15.65 9.70 15.58
CA VAL A 314 15.78 8.54 16.47
C VAL A 314 16.29 7.31 15.72
N LYS A 315 15.80 7.10 14.50
CA LYS A 315 16.22 5.98 13.65
C LYS A 315 17.67 6.11 13.18
N LEU A 316 18.12 7.33 12.86
CA LEU A 316 19.47 7.59 12.34
C LEU A 316 20.53 7.71 13.44
N GLY A 317 20.16 8.20 14.63
CA GLY A 317 21.08 8.41 15.75
C GLY A 317 22.09 9.54 15.51
N GLY A 318 23.10 9.63 16.40
CA GLY A 318 24.24 10.54 16.25
C GLY A 318 23.87 12.01 16.03
N GLU A 319 24.53 12.66 15.08
CA GLU A 319 24.35 14.08 14.74
C GLU A 319 22.90 14.47 14.42
N TYR A 320 22.11 13.53 13.87
CA TYR A 320 20.71 13.78 13.50
C TYR A 320 19.84 14.04 14.73
N LEU A 321 20.10 13.36 15.84
CA LEU A 321 19.40 13.58 17.11
C LEU A 321 19.70 14.99 17.64
N GLU A 322 20.97 15.40 17.59
CA GLU A 322 21.41 16.71 18.07
C GLU A 322 20.81 17.85 17.23
N ASP A 323 20.81 17.67 15.92
CA ASP A 323 20.21 18.62 14.99
C ASP A 323 18.72 18.84 15.29
N VAL A 324 17.95 17.76 15.48
CA VAL A 324 16.52 17.88 15.80
C VAL A 324 16.30 18.48 17.19
N PHE A 325 17.11 18.10 18.17
CA PHE A 325 17.04 18.68 19.50
C PHE A 325 17.21 20.21 19.45
N ASN A 326 18.24 20.69 18.76
CA ASN A 326 18.49 22.12 18.59
C ASN A 326 17.36 22.83 17.84
N ILE A 327 16.77 22.19 16.82
CA ILE A 327 15.58 22.72 16.13
C ILE A 327 14.40 22.85 17.10
N CYS A 328 14.12 21.83 17.89
CA CYS A 328 13.04 21.84 18.87
C CYS A 328 13.25 22.89 19.96
N LEU A 329 14.49 23.13 20.40
CA LEU A 329 14.82 24.19 21.35
C LEU A 329 14.47 25.60 20.84
N ASN A 330 14.56 25.81 19.53
CA ASN A 330 14.32 27.11 18.91
C ASN A 330 12.82 27.35 18.62
N ILE A 331 12.03 26.30 18.35
CA ILE A 331 10.61 26.39 17.98
C ILE A 331 9.71 26.29 19.23
N ARG A 332 10.04 26.99 20.32
CA ARG A 332 9.33 26.91 21.63
C ARG A 332 7.83 27.17 21.60
N THR A 333 7.29 27.68 20.50
CA THR A 333 5.90 28.12 20.39
C THR A 333 5.02 26.99 19.85
N THR A 334 4.05 26.55 20.66
CA THR A 334 2.84 25.78 20.29
C THR A 334 3.03 24.32 19.86
N PHE A 335 3.97 23.59 20.45
CA PHE A 335 4.13 22.16 20.15
C PHE A 335 3.19 21.33 21.04
N ASN A 336 2.36 20.47 20.45
CA ASN A 336 1.76 19.36 21.19
C ASN A 336 2.83 18.30 21.33
N PHE A 337 3.49 18.27 22.50
CA PHE A 337 4.63 17.40 22.75
C PHE A 337 4.21 15.93 22.75
N GLY A 338 4.30 15.35 21.55
CA GLY A 338 3.98 13.98 21.24
C GLY A 338 4.97 12.96 21.80
N TYR A 339 4.61 11.70 21.61
CA TYR A 339 5.38 10.53 22.05
C TYR A 339 6.77 10.47 21.40
N GLU A 340 6.91 10.97 20.17
CA GLU A 340 8.14 10.95 19.38
C GLU A 340 9.21 11.85 20.00
N PHE A 341 8.83 13.03 20.47
CA PHE A 341 9.77 13.96 21.11
C PHE A 341 10.20 13.46 22.49
N LYS A 342 9.31 12.76 23.22
CA LYS A 342 9.68 12.04 24.43
C LYS A 342 10.77 11.01 24.16
N ILE A 343 10.60 10.18 23.12
CA ILE A 343 11.61 9.17 22.72
C ILE A 343 12.92 9.85 22.32
N LEU A 344 12.85 10.95 21.55
CA LEU A 344 14.01 11.73 21.16
C LEU A 344 14.83 12.17 22.38
N LEU A 345 14.18 12.76 23.39
CA LEU A 345 14.86 13.21 24.61
C LEU A 345 15.48 12.05 25.40
N ILE A 346 14.79 10.92 25.52
CA ILE A 346 15.34 9.72 26.16
C ILE A 346 16.58 9.22 25.41
N LYS A 347 16.51 9.14 24.08
CA LYS A 347 17.62 8.69 23.22
C LYS A 347 18.81 9.64 23.27
N MET A 348 18.56 10.94 23.28
CA MET A 348 19.58 11.98 23.46
C MET A 348 20.25 11.87 24.84
N HIS A 349 19.48 11.59 25.89
CA HIS A 349 20.04 11.38 27.23
C HIS A 349 20.91 10.12 27.32
N GLU A 350 20.62 9.08 26.53
CA GLU A 350 21.46 7.87 26.45
C GLU A 350 22.80 8.11 25.72
N GLY A 351 22.96 9.23 25.02
CA GLY A 351 24.15 9.58 24.24
C GLY A 351 25.13 10.52 24.95
N GLU A 352 26.05 11.10 24.18
CA GLU A 352 27.14 11.96 24.67
C GLU A 352 26.65 13.28 25.29
N ARG A 353 25.43 13.72 24.98
CA ARG A 353 24.82 14.97 25.48
C ARG A 353 23.86 14.76 26.66
N SER A 354 24.08 13.73 27.47
CA SER A 354 23.21 13.43 28.61
C SER A 354 23.01 14.63 29.53
N GLU A 355 24.07 15.43 29.75
CA GLU A 355 24.06 16.60 30.62
C GLU A 355 23.20 17.74 30.09
N ASP A 356 23.41 18.13 28.82
CA ASP A 356 22.64 19.20 28.18
C ASP A 356 21.14 18.88 28.19
N VAL A 357 20.80 17.62 27.89
CA VAL A 357 19.42 17.13 27.89
C VAL A 357 18.85 17.14 29.30
N PHE A 358 19.62 16.68 30.29
CA PHE A 358 19.21 16.69 31.69
C PHE A 358 18.93 18.12 32.17
N GLN A 359 19.86 19.05 31.95
CA GLN A 359 19.68 20.45 32.31
C GLN A 359 18.49 21.08 31.57
N HIS A 360 18.30 20.73 30.29
CA HIS A 360 17.14 21.17 29.53
C HIS A 360 15.82 20.66 30.13
N LEU A 361 15.75 19.39 30.55
CA LEU A 361 14.57 18.82 31.21
C LEU A 361 14.28 19.50 32.54
N ILE A 362 15.31 19.80 33.35
CA ILE A 362 15.18 20.53 34.61
C ILE A 362 14.68 21.96 34.40
N ASN A 363 15.15 22.63 33.35
CA ASN A 363 14.71 23.98 32.99
C ASN A 363 13.28 23.97 32.42
N GLY A 364 12.95 23.02 31.54
CA GLY A 364 11.63 22.88 30.92
C GLY A 364 10.52 22.53 31.91
N LEU A 365 10.93 22.04 33.06
CA LEU A 365 10.10 21.80 34.23
C LEU A 365 9.48 23.12 34.78
N ASP A 366 10.14 24.28 34.61
CA ASP A 366 9.61 25.63 34.95
C ASP A 366 8.95 26.34 33.75
N ASP A 367 8.81 25.66 32.62
CA ASP A 367 8.28 26.30 31.41
C ASP A 367 6.80 26.70 31.58
N PRO A 368 6.40 27.88 31.08
CA PRO A 368 5.00 28.32 31.15
C PRO A 368 4.04 27.39 30.39
N ILE A 369 4.52 26.63 29.40
CA ILE A 369 3.71 25.69 28.62
C ILE A 369 3.51 24.40 29.42
N THR A 370 2.29 24.20 29.92
CA THR A 370 1.90 23.05 30.74
C THR A 370 2.23 21.70 30.11
N ASP A 371 1.99 21.53 28.81
CA ASP A 371 2.26 20.28 28.10
C ASP A 371 3.76 19.95 28.03
N PHE A 372 4.60 20.97 27.85
CA PHE A 372 6.05 20.81 27.82
C PHE A 372 6.60 20.44 29.18
N ARG A 373 6.17 21.14 30.23
CA ARG A 373 6.49 20.80 31.62
C ARG A 373 6.07 19.37 31.97
N GLY A 374 4.87 18.97 31.57
CA GLY A 374 4.38 17.60 31.75
C GLY A 374 5.18 16.56 30.96
N LEU A 375 5.66 16.89 29.76
CA LEU A 375 6.61 16.07 29.02
C LEU A 375 7.95 15.95 29.77
N CYS A 376 8.57 17.06 30.17
CA CYS A 376 9.86 17.06 30.87
C CYS A 376 9.81 16.18 32.12
N ALA A 377 8.73 16.32 32.91
CA ALA A 377 8.51 15.47 34.07
C ALA A 377 8.39 13.99 33.70
N ARG A 378 7.61 13.64 32.67
CA ARG A 378 7.48 12.26 32.20
C ARG A 378 8.80 11.67 31.71
N VAL A 379 9.61 12.44 30.98
CA VAL A 379 10.93 12.01 30.53
C VAL A 379 11.86 11.80 31.72
N LEU A 380 11.93 12.75 32.66
CA LEU A 380 12.72 12.63 33.89
C LEU A 380 12.33 11.40 34.71
N ALA A 381 11.02 11.13 34.82
CA ALA A 381 10.53 9.92 35.48
C ALA A 381 11.11 8.65 34.85
N GLU A 382 11.08 8.57 33.53
CA GLU A 382 11.50 7.39 32.79
C GLU A 382 13.01 7.19 32.80
N ILE A 383 13.80 8.26 32.72
CA ILE A 383 15.26 8.19 32.78
C ILE A 383 15.80 8.12 34.22
N SER A 384 14.98 8.35 35.25
CA SER A 384 15.40 8.40 36.67
C SER A 384 16.19 7.17 37.12
N MET A 385 15.84 6.00 36.57
CA MET A 385 16.56 4.75 36.88
C MET A 385 17.98 4.74 36.32
N LYS A 386 18.25 5.52 35.26
CA LYS A 386 19.55 5.65 34.60
C LYS A 386 20.35 6.87 35.05
N LEU A 387 19.74 7.80 35.78
CA LEU A 387 20.43 8.97 36.32
C LEU A 387 21.46 8.57 37.39
N LYS A 388 22.59 9.27 37.40
CA LYS A 388 23.54 9.27 38.52
C LYS A 388 22.87 9.84 39.76
N GLU A 389 23.34 9.47 40.94
CA GLU A 389 22.77 9.88 42.23
C GLU A 389 22.59 11.41 42.33
N GLU A 390 23.59 12.20 41.93
CA GLU A 390 23.51 13.66 41.94
C GLU A 390 22.39 14.23 41.05
N HIS A 391 22.25 13.75 39.81
CA HIS A 391 21.19 14.20 38.91
C HIS A 391 19.81 13.71 39.35
N LEU A 392 19.73 12.48 39.88
CA LEU A 392 18.50 11.96 40.44
C LEU A 392 18.01 12.84 41.60
N ASN A 393 18.93 13.26 42.46
CA ASN A 393 18.67 14.14 43.59
C ASN A 393 18.11 15.50 43.14
N ILE A 394 18.70 16.08 42.11
CA ILE A 394 18.23 17.35 41.50
C ILE A 394 16.85 17.15 40.87
N ALA A 395 16.66 16.10 40.08
CA ALA A 395 15.38 15.81 39.43
C ALA A 395 14.26 15.65 40.44
N LEU A 396 14.47 14.82 41.47
CA LEU A 396 13.46 14.57 42.50
C LEU A 396 13.12 15.85 43.27
N ARG A 397 14.11 16.66 43.65
CA ARG A 397 13.85 17.97 44.28
C ARG A 397 13.00 18.88 43.39
N CYS A 398 13.31 18.95 42.09
CA CYS A 398 12.55 19.76 41.14
C CYS A 398 11.12 19.23 40.93
N LEU A 399 10.92 17.92 40.95
CA LEU A 399 9.62 17.27 40.77
C LEU A 399 8.74 17.35 42.03
N SER A 400 9.32 17.16 43.22
CA SER A 400 8.62 17.29 44.50
C SER A 400 8.09 18.71 44.72
N ARG A 401 8.81 19.75 44.27
CA ARG A 401 8.30 21.13 44.30
C ARG A 401 7.02 21.33 43.48
N ARG A 402 6.81 20.49 42.45
CA ARG A 402 5.76 20.68 41.44
C ARG A 402 4.70 19.59 41.43
N ASN A 403 4.64 18.77 42.48
CA ASN A 403 3.45 17.97 42.76
C ASN A 403 3.15 16.86 41.73
N LEU A 404 4.18 16.30 41.08
CA LEU A 404 4.00 15.30 40.01
C LEU A 404 4.27 13.87 40.53
N SER A 405 3.21 13.07 40.66
CA SER A 405 3.23 11.67 41.12
C SER A 405 4.04 10.77 40.16
N MET A 406 5.12 10.14 40.63
CA MET A 406 5.98 9.25 39.84
C MET A 406 5.97 7.80 40.35
N LYS A 407 6.10 6.83 39.44
CA LYS A 407 6.38 5.41 39.77
C LYS A 407 7.89 5.22 39.92
N LEU A 408 8.35 4.78 41.08
CA LEU A 408 9.78 4.57 41.41
C LEU A 408 9.99 3.14 41.95
N ASN A 409 11.20 2.60 41.81
CA ASN A 409 11.59 1.28 42.34
C ASN A 409 12.12 1.36 43.78
N GLU A 410 12.11 0.24 44.52
CA GLU A 410 12.31 0.17 45.98
C GLU A 410 13.61 0.81 46.51
N GLU A 411 14.75 0.69 45.83
CA GLU A 411 16.01 1.32 46.27
C GLU A 411 16.02 2.85 46.13
N LYS A 412 15.42 3.38 45.06
CA LYS A 412 15.37 4.84 44.80
C LYS A 412 14.18 5.52 45.48
N LEU A 413 13.34 4.72 46.11
CA LEU A 413 12.14 5.12 46.79
C LEU A 413 12.46 5.82 48.12
N GLN A 414 13.42 5.33 48.91
CA GLN A 414 13.82 5.99 50.17
C GLN A 414 14.19 7.47 49.97
N TYR A 415 14.94 7.77 48.91
CA TYR A 415 15.32 9.14 48.58
C TYR A 415 14.13 9.98 48.11
N SER A 416 13.23 9.38 47.34
CA SER A 416 12.01 10.04 46.87
C SER A 416 11.04 10.34 48.02
N PHE A 417 10.94 9.43 49.00
CA PHE A 417 10.25 9.66 50.25
C PHE A 417 10.90 10.78 51.05
N GLN A 418 12.24 10.82 51.13
CA GLN A 418 12.95 11.90 51.81
C GLN A 418 12.69 13.26 51.13
N CYS A 419 12.70 13.33 49.80
CA CYS A 419 12.36 14.54 49.06
C CYS A 419 10.91 14.98 49.27
N LEU A 420 9.96 14.04 49.29
CA LEU A 420 8.56 14.32 49.59
C LEU A 420 8.38 14.79 51.04
N ILE A 421 9.08 14.17 52.00
CA ILE A 421 9.11 14.57 53.42
C ILE A 421 9.71 15.99 53.57
N ASP A 422 10.76 16.32 52.82
CA ASP A 422 11.32 17.66 52.83
C ASP A 422 10.40 18.67 52.12
N GLY A 423 9.68 18.23 51.08
CA GLY A 423 8.60 18.99 50.44
C GLY A 423 7.41 19.27 51.37
N LEU A 424 7.13 18.42 52.35
CA LEU A 424 6.15 18.70 53.41
C LEU A 424 6.57 19.86 54.32
N LYS A 425 7.86 20.19 54.36
CA LYS A 425 8.40 21.33 55.12
C LYS A 425 8.45 22.63 54.30
N ASP A 426 8.03 22.59 53.03
CA ASP A 426 8.06 23.76 52.14
C ASP A 426 7.12 24.87 52.65
N LYS A 427 7.47 26.14 52.39
CA LYS A 427 6.67 27.30 52.81
C LYS A 427 5.35 27.41 52.02
N ASN A 428 5.33 26.94 50.77
CA ASN A 428 4.17 26.95 49.91
C ASN A 428 3.16 25.87 50.32
N ARG A 429 1.94 26.29 50.69
CA ARG A 429 0.86 25.39 51.10
C ARG A 429 0.48 24.38 50.01
N SER A 430 0.43 24.80 48.74
CA SER A 430 0.07 23.93 47.62
C SER A 430 1.11 22.83 47.40
N THR A 431 2.39 23.13 47.59
CA THR A 431 3.48 22.13 47.55
C THR A 431 3.36 21.13 48.70
N ARG A 432 3.05 21.59 49.93
CA ARG A 432 2.85 20.67 51.07
C ARG A 432 1.66 19.72 50.88
N GLU A 433 0.51 20.23 50.43
CA GLU A 433 -0.71 19.44 50.27
C GLU A 433 -0.55 18.33 49.23
N GLU A 434 0.16 18.60 48.14
CA GLU A 434 0.39 17.62 47.08
C GLU A 434 1.54 16.66 47.37
N CYS A 435 2.62 17.09 48.05
CA CYS A 435 3.59 16.15 48.63
C CYS A 435 2.90 15.16 49.57
N ALA A 436 1.94 15.62 50.37
CA ALA A 436 1.13 14.73 51.22
C ALA A 436 0.26 13.78 50.39
N LYS A 437 -0.41 14.26 49.33
CA LYS A 437 -1.19 13.39 48.42
C LYS A 437 -0.32 12.33 47.74
N MET A 438 0.85 12.70 47.21
CA MET A 438 1.77 11.76 46.57
C MET A 438 2.32 10.73 47.57
N LEU A 439 2.64 11.13 48.80
CA LEU A 439 3.03 10.20 49.87
C LEU A 439 1.91 9.20 50.18
N VAL A 440 0.67 9.67 50.25
CA VAL A 440 -0.51 8.81 50.43
C VAL A 440 -0.66 7.84 49.26
N GLU A 441 -0.62 8.31 48.01
CA GLU A 441 -0.73 7.45 46.82
C GLU A 441 0.39 6.41 46.72
N LEU A 442 1.64 6.81 46.99
CA LEU A 442 2.80 5.90 47.02
C LEU A 442 2.66 4.87 48.14
N SER A 443 2.22 5.28 49.33
CA SER A 443 1.99 4.37 50.46
C SER A 443 0.89 3.34 50.18
N MET A 444 -0.16 3.72 49.44
CA MET A 444 -1.24 2.80 49.06
C MET A 444 -0.79 1.77 48.03
N LYS A 445 0.05 2.16 47.06
CA LYS A 445 0.62 1.25 46.06
C LYS A 445 1.70 0.33 46.62
N TRP A 446 2.31 0.68 47.74
CA TRP A 446 3.34 -0.12 48.42
C TRP A 446 2.77 -1.30 49.20
N ASN A 447 1.52 -1.19 49.67
CA ASN A 447 0.85 -2.26 50.41
C ASN A 447 0.20 -3.33 49.50
N GLN A 448 0.45 -3.27 48.19
CA GLN A 448 0.02 -4.25 47.16
C GLN A 448 1.24 -4.91 46.56
#